data_AF-A0A8K0VSZ9-F1
#
_entry.id   AF-A0A8K0VSZ9-F1
#
_cell.length_a   1.000
_cell.length_b   1.000
_cell.length_c   1.000
_cell.angle_alpha   90.00
_cell.angle_beta   90.00
_cell.angle_gamma   90.00
#
_symmetry.space_group_name_H-M   'P 1'
#
loop_
_entity.id
_entity.type
_entity.pdbx_description
1 polymer ?
#
loop_
_entity_poly.entity_id
_entity_poly.type
_entity_poly.pdbx_seq_one_letter_code
_entity_poly.pdbx_strand_id
1 'polypeptide(L)'
;MSSRRSMRAKAPVKYTSASEGSDFEATKKKPARSKTSKATTTTPKKRTKKEQDPAEDAAATPPKKRTKKDPETLAAEHRDKAAAQDAKAAKASHKKTWEAWIEEHKLPDTDAALLAAEPARDESITQTDAGKKYGLKKEELVVLKHFEKKNPLHGNTMKLYLEDEVKVLGYRKLGVLDSGDGKEKEVLERGEEIWKEDHKNDPKDENPTTKSPSSPKSTAKPAKPKTPKQKWSAYIEAHTLADPASLKEEPANPINQSDCKPKYDLLPADLAVLPYFAKPNPKYGNTTKLFDESEVKTLAWRKAAVVGGVEEGEEGKVLEKGRELVEGRVKKKAEEKE
;
A
#
# COMPACT_ATOMS: atom_id res chain seq x y z
N MET A 1 -45.73 -49.73 -50.68
CA MET A 1 -46.39 -49.26 -49.43
C MET A 1 -45.83 -47.88 -49.07
N SER A 2 -46.64 -46.99 -48.49
CA SER A 2 -46.33 -45.63 -47.95
C SER A 2 -45.24 -44.81 -48.67
N SER A 3 -45.52 -43.78 -49.48
CA SER A 3 -46.27 -42.54 -49.18
C SER A 3 -45.76 -41.81 -47.91
N ARG A 4 -45.51 -40.51 -47.82
CA ARG A 4 -45.13 -39.37 -48.70
C ARG A 4 -45.28 -38.13 -47.80
N ARG A 5 -44.38 -37.14 -47.96
CA ARG A 5 -44.62 -35.68 -47.71
C ARG A 5 -44.89 -35.14 -46.28
N SER A 6 -43.93 -34.28 -45.87
CA SER A 6 -44.09 -32.81 -45.75
C SER A 6 -44.82 -32.18 -44.55
N MET A 7 -44.45 -30.91 -44.32
CA MET A 7 -44.93 -29.96 -43.30
C MET A 7 -44.43 -30.27 -41.88
N ARG A 8 -44.08 -29.27 -41.05
CA ARG A 8 -44.54 -27.87 -41.04
C ARG A 8 -43.47 -26.91 -40.52
N ALA A 9 -43.12 -25.90 -41.31
CA ALA A 9 -42.44 -24.71 -40.80
C ALA A 9 -43.40 -23.86 -39.94
N LYS A 10 -42.89 -23.18 -38.92
CA LYS A 10 -43.56 -22.02 -38.31
C LYS A 10 -42.74 -20.77 -38.62
N ALA A 11 -43.40 -19.80 -39.25
CA ALA A 11 -42.85 -18.55 -39.75
C ALA A 11 -42.87 -17.46 -38.64
N PRO A 12 -42.23 -16.29 -38.84
CA PRO A 12 -42.03 -15.30 -37.79
C PRO A 12 -43.22 -14.35 -37.61
N VAL A 13 -43.29 -13.73 -36.42
CA VAL A 13 -44.16 -12.59 -36.07
C VAL A 13 -43.21 -11.49 -35.57
N LYS A 14 -42.85 -10.50 -36.41
CA LYS A 14 -43.56 -9.25 -36.77
C LYS A 14 -43.65 -8.22 -35.62
N TYR A 15 -43.15 -7.03 -35.95
CA TYR A 15 -43.13 -5.81 -35.14
C TYR A 15 -44.51 -5.16 -34.98
N THR A 16 -44.73 -4.56 -33.82
CA THR A 16 -45.41 -3.28 -33.60
C THR A 16 -44.59 -2.56 -32.50
N SER A 17 -44.03 -1.36 -32.69
CA SER A 17 -44.70 -0.04 -32.86
C SER A 17 -45.63 0.30 -31.69
N ALA A 18 -45.64 1.51 -31.12
CA ALA A 18 -44.72 2.66 -31.19
C ALA A 18 -45.08 3.67 -30.07
N SER A 19 -44.11 4.44 -29.59
CA SER A 19 -44.25 5.82 -29.07
C SER A 19 -42.81 6.32 -28.89
N GLU A 20 -42.22 7.20 -29.69
CA GLU A 20 -42.70 8.42 -30.38
C GLU A 20 -42.91 9.60 -29.41
N GLY A 21 -42.39 10.78 -29.80
CA GLY A 21 -41.98 11.88 -28.91
C GLY A 21 -40.49 11.80 -28.56
N SER A 22 -39.52 12.13 -29.43
CA SER A 22 -39.44 13.25 -30.39
C SER A 22 -39.50 14.63 -29.74
N ASP A 23 -38.34 15.25 -29.50
CA ASP A 23 -38.07 16.55 -30.10
C ASP A 23 -36.58 16.72 -30.43
N PHE A 24 -36.27 17.56 -31.42
CA PHE A 24 -34.96 17.70 -32.05
C PHE A 24 -34.65 19.18 -32.29
N GLU A 25 -33.39 19.55 -32.04
CA GLU A 25 -32.72 20.86 -32.29
C GLU A 25 -32.84 21.94 -31.17
N ALA A 26 -31.86 22.84 -30.98
CA ALA A 26 -30.95 23.38 -31.99
C ALA A 26 -29.50 23.67 -31.55
N THR A 27 -28.56 23.15 -32.35
CA THR A 27 -27.34 23.77 -32.90
C THR A 27 -26.45 24.74 -32.07
N LYS A 28 -25.12 24.49 -32.13
CA LYS A 28 -24.20 25.32 -32.95
C LYS A 28 -22.79 24.71 -33.19
N LYS A 29 -22.51 24.49 -34.49
CA LYS A 29 -21.22 24.65 -35.22
C LYS A 29 -20.04 23.66 -35.02
N LYS A 30 -19.75 22.96 -36.12
CA LYS A 30 -18.49 22.29 -36.56
C LYS A 30 -17.45 23.34 -37.08
N PRO A 31 -16.22 23.03 -37.58
CA PRO A 31 -15.55 21.73 -37.92
C PRO A 31 -14.13 21.57 -37.27
N ALA A 32 -13.15 20.72 -37.67
CA ALA A 32 -12.94 19.82 -38.83
C ALA A 32 -11.97 18.62 -38.56
N ARG A 33 -11.88 17.71 -39.57
CA ARG A 33 -10.78 16.79 -40.01
C ARG A 33 -9.71 16.33 -38.99
N SER A 34 -9.64 15.04 -38.61
CA SER A 34 -9.05 13.86 -39.33
C SER A 34 -7.51 13.87 -39.39
N LYS A 35 -6.71 12.82 -39.16
CA LYS A 35 -6.82 11.35 -38.95
C LYS A 35 -5.77 10.96 -37.87
N THR A 36 -5.72 9.79 -37.22
CA THR A 36 -5.58 8.43 -37.80
C THR A 36 -6.00 7.35 -36.81
N SER A 37 -6.71 6.35 -37.30
CA SER A 37 -7.20 5.19 -36.55
C SER A 37 -6.16 4.08 -36.46
N LYS A 38 -6.19 3.31 -35.38
CA LYS A 38 -5.85 1.88 -35.44
C LYS A 38 -6.79 1.10 -34.53
N ALA A 39 -7.54 0.18 -35.15
CA ALA A 39 -8.68 -0.48 -34.51
C ALA A 39 -8.28 -1.71 -33.70
N THR A 40 -9.12 -2.05 -32.73
CA THR A 40 -9.25 -3.38 -32.13
C THR A 40 -9.44 -4.46 -33.20
N THR A 41 -8.73 -5.58 -33.07
CA THR A 41 -9.10 -6.84 -33.75
C THR A 41 -8.69 -8.04 -32.91
N THR A 42 -9.65 -8.55 -32.13
CA THR A 42 -9.64 -9.92 -31.60
C THR A 42 -10.08 -10.89 -32.70
N THR A 43 -9.35 -11.98 -32.94
CA THR A 43 -9.76 -13.12 -33.80
C THR A 43 -8.79 -14.31 -33.59
N PRO A 44 -9.11 -15.55 -34.03
CA PRO A 44 -8.98 -16.69 -33.13
C PRO A 44 -7.84 -17.67 -33.48
N LYS A 45 -7.30 -18.34 -32.45
CA LYS A 45 -6.22 -19.31 -32.62
C LYS A 45 -6.76 -20.65 -33.13
N LYS A 46 -6.76 -20.81 -34.46
CA LYS A 46 -7.22 -22.02 -35.18
C LYS A 46 -6.19 -23.16 -35.07
N ARG A 47 -6.69 -24.40 -35.05
CA ARG A 47 -5.94 -25.66 -34.92
C ARG A 47 -4.95 -25.85 -36.08
N THR A 48 -3.73 -26.30 -35.79
CA THR A 48 -2.80 -26.87 -36.77
C THR A 48 -2.91 -28.40 -36.77
N LYS A 49 -3.25 -28.97 -37.92
CA LYS A 49 -3.15 -30.41 -38.22
C LYS A 49 -1.72 -30.68 -38.73
N LYS A 50 -1.07 -31.74 -38.30
CA LYS A 50 0.24 -32.17 -38.82
C LYS A 50 0.05 -33.51 -39.53
N GLU A 51 0.54 -33.62 -40.76
CA GLU A 51 0.61 -34.87 -41.53
C GLU A 51 2.07 -35.38 -41.58
N GLN A 52 2.23 -36.60 -42.08
CA GLN A 52 3.27 -37.58 -41.81
C GLN A 52 4.52 -37.44 -42.70
N ASP A 53 5.75 -37.61 -42.15
CA ASP A 53 6.68 -38.76 -42.30
C ASP A 53 7.57 -38.67 -43.57
N PRO A 54 8.76 -39.35 -43.68
CA PRO A 54 9.18 -40.55 -42.93
C PRO A 54 10.61 -40.61 -42.36
N ALA A 55 10.80 -41.58 -41.43
CA ALA A 55 11.94 -42.48 -41.19
C ALA A 55 13.37 -41.90 -41.00
N GLU A 56 14.23 -42.33 -40.07
CA GLU A 56 14.24 -43.44 -39.08
C GLU A 56 14.62 -42.85 -37.66
N ASP A 57 14.94 -43.54 -36.56
CA ASP A 57 15.11 -44.97 -36.21
C ASP A 57 14.81 -45.22 -34.70
N ALA A 58 14.87 -46.50 -34.29
CA ALA A 58 15.14 -47.06 -32.96
C ALA A 58 15.05 -46.17 -31.69
N ALA A 59 13.96 -46.34 -30.93
CA ALA A 59 13.99 -46.93 -29.57
C ALA A 59 12.60 -46.85 -28.91
N ALA A 60 12.00 -48.00 -28.60
CA ALA A 60 10.64 -48.04 -28.07
C ALA A 60 10.58 -47.72 -26.56
N THR A 61 9.87 -46.66 -26.20
CA THR A 61 9.24 -46.52 -24.87
C THR A 61 7.74 -46.25 -25.03
N PRO A 62 6.84 -47.03 -24.38
CA PRO A 62 5.41 -46.88 -24.56
C PRO A 62 4.90 -45.56 -23.96
N PRO A 63 3.91 -44.89 -24.59
CA PRO A 63 3.38 -43.64 -24.06
C PRO A 63 2.73 -43.86 -22.69
N LYS A 64 3.20 -43.13 -21.67
CA LYS A 64 2.62 -43.13 -20.32
C LYS A 64 1.11 -42.86 -20.44
N LYS A 65 0.29 -43.86 -20.13
CA LYS A 65 -1.17 -43.73 -20.09
C LYS A 65 -1.51 -42.50 -19.25
N ARG A 66 -2.31 -41.57 -19.78
CA ARG A 66 -2.90 -40.48 -19.00
C ARG A 66 -3.71 -41.13 -17.88
N THR A 67 -3.15 -41.14 -16.67
CA THR A 67 -3.92 -41.40 -15.47
C THR A 67 -5.08 -40.42 -15.46
N LYS A 68 -6.31 -40.93 -15.40
CA LYS A 68 -7.45 -40.08 -15.05
C LYS A 68 -7.12 -39.53 -13.66
N LYS A 69 -7.16 -38.21 -13.47
CA LYS A 69 -7.23 -37.66 -12.11
C LYS A 69 -8.41 -38.33 -11.42
N ASP A 70 -8.19 -38.90 -10.25
CA ASP A 70 -9.27 -39.58 -9.52
C ASP A 70 -10.42 -38.59 -9.29
N PRO A 71 -11.69 -39.03 -9.45
CA PRO A 71 -12.84 -38.13 -9.38
C PRO A 71 -12.93 -37.38 -8.04
N GLU A 72 -12.37 -37.97 -6.98
CA GLU A 72 -12.22 -37.38 -5.65
C GLU A 72 -11.29 -36.16 -5.64
N THR A 73 -10.16 -36.19 -6.38
CA THR A 73 -9.26 -35.03 -6.51
C THR A 73 -9.89 -33.87 -7.28
N LEU A 74 -10.74 -34.17 -8.27
CA LEU A 74 -11.52 -33.15 -8.98
C LEU A 74 -12.65 -32.60 -8.10
N ALA A 75 -13.32 -33.44 -7.31
CA ALA A 75 -14.33 -33.00 -6.35
C ALA A 75 -13.75 -32.08 -5.26
N ALA A 76 -12.55 -32.39 -4.75
CA ALA A 76 -11.81 -31.52 -3.84
C ALA A 76 -11.45 -30.18 -4.50
N GLU A 77 -10.80 -30.20 -5.67
CA GLU A 77 -10.47 -28.98 -6.42
C GLU A 77 -11.70 -28.10 -6.74
N HIS A 78 -12.88 -28.70 -6.93
CA HIS A 78 -14.13 -27.96 -7.15
C HIS A 78 -14.71 -27.38 -5.86
N ARG A 79 -14.63 -28.10 -4.73
CA ARG A 79 -15.02 -27.58 -3.40
C ARG A 79 -14.14 -26.40 -2.98
N ASP A 80 -12.83 -26.50 -3.17
CA ASP A 80 -11.88 -25.43 -2.82
C ASP A 80 -12.14 -24.17 -3.67
N LYS A 81 -12.45 -24.33 -4.96
CA LYS A 81 -12.81 -23.22 -5.85
C LYS A 81 -14.16 -22.60 -5.50
N ALA A 82 -15.15 -23.40 -5.09
CA ALA A 82 -16.44 -22.91 -4.60
C ALA A 82 -16.26 -22.11 -3.30
N ALA A 83 -15.62 -22.70 -2.28
CA ALA A 83 -15.34 -22.03 -1.01
C ALA A 83 -14.54 -20.73 -1.20
N ALA A 84 -13.59 -20.69 -2.14
CA ALA A 84 -12.84 -19.48 -2.48
C ALA A 84 -13.66 -18.42 -3.25
N GLN A 85 -14.77 -18.79 -3.89
CA GLN A 85 -15.74 -17.84 -4.46
C GLN A 85 -16.73 -17.36 -3.39
N ASP A 86 -17.26 -18.26 -2.56
CA ASP A 86 -18.19 -17.94 -1.48
C ASP A 86 -17.53 -17.00 -0.45
N ALA A 87 -16.27 -17.26 -0.06
CA ALA A 87 -15.50 -16.38 0.81
C ALA A 87 -15.22 -14.98 0.20
N LYS A 88 -15.22 -14.86 -1.14
CA LYS A 88 -15.12 -13.55 -1.81
C LYS A 88 -16.47 -12.84 -1.86
N ALA A 89 -17.56 -13.60 -2.06
CA ALA A 89 -18.91 -13.06 -2.02
C ALA A 89 -19.26 -12.53 -0.62
N ALA A 90 -18.96 -13.28 0.44
CA ALA A 90 -19.14 -12.87 1.83
C ALA A 90 -18.35 -11.59 2.16
N LYS A 91 -17.05 -11.53 1.82
CA LYS A 91 -16.25 -10.30 2.02
C LYS A 91 -16.79 -9.10 1.25
N ALA A 92 -17.45 -9.32 0.10
CA ALA A 92 -18.10 -8.26 -0.66
C ALA A 92 -19.46 -7.84 -0.08
N SER A 93 -20.23 -8.74 0.55
CA SER A 93 -21.46 -8.35 1.28
C SER A 93 -21.11 -7.62 2.58
N HIS A 94 -20.18 -8.15 3.40
CA HIS A 94 -19.78 -7.53 4.67
C HIS A 94 -19.27 -6.09 4.47
N LYS A 95 -18.51 -5.85 3.40
CA LYS A 95 -18.06 -4.50 3.02
C LYS A 95 -19.24 -3.57 2.66
N LYS A 96 -20.30 -4.08 2.02
CA LYS A 96 -21.52 -3.30 1.74
C LYS A 96 -22.33 -3.04 3.00
N THR A 97 -22.44 -4.00 3.91
CA THR A 97 -23.07 -3.80 5.23
C THR A 97 -22.37 -2.67 5.99
N TRP A 98 -21.04 -2.67 6.00
CA TRP A 98 -20.24 -1.59 6.58
C TRP A 98 -20.47 -0.23 5.90
N GLU A 99 -20.46 -0.19 4.57
CA GLU A 99 -20.70 1.05 3.80
C GLU A 99 -22.12 1.61 4.03
N ALA A 100 -23.14 0.75 4.07
CA ALA A 100 -24.51 1.14 4.39
C ALA A 100 -24.65 1.66 5.83
N TRP A 101 -23.98 1.02 6.80
CA TRP A 101 -23.99 1.47 8.19
C TRP A 101 -23.35 2.86 8.35
N ILE A 102 -22.24 3.13 7.63
CA ILE A 102 -21.60 4.45 7.60
C ILE A 102 -22.53 5.51 7.00
N GLU A 103 -23.29 5.20 5.93
CA GLU A 103 -24.26 6.14 5.37
C GLU A 103 -25.44 6.43 6.33
N GLU A 104 -25.95 5.40 7.03
CA GLU A 104 -27.02 5.54 8.03
C GLU A 104 -26.58 6.37 9.25
N HIS A 105 -25.33 6.22 9.69
CA HIS A 105 -24.79 6.85 10.89
C HIS A 105 -23.93 8.10 10.61
N LYS A 106 -23.90 8.59 9.36
CA LYS A 106 -23.15 9.78 8.99
C LYS A 106 -23.70 11.00 9.74
N LEU A 107 -22.83 11.71 10.46
CA LEU A 107 -23.18 13.00 11.04
C LEU A 107 -23.36 14.05 9.92
N PRO A 108 -24.35 14.95 10.02
CA PRO A 108 -24.49 16.04 9.06
C PRO A 108 -23.24 16.93 9.10
N ASP A 109 -22.82 17.45 7.95
CA ASP A 109 -21.64 18.32 7.78
C ASP A 109 -21.89 19.75 8.32
N THR A 110 -22.40 19.84 9.56
CA THR A 110 -22.74 21.07 10.30
C THR A 110 -22.09 21.04 11.69
N ASP A 111 -22.35 22.04 12.53
CA ASP A 111 -21.82 22.14 13.90
C ASP A 111 -22.12 20.91 14.78
N ALA A 112 -23.09 20.07 14.42
CA ALA A 112 -23.38 18.81 15.10
C ALA A 112 -22.25 17.77 14.98
N ALA A 113 -21.41 17.86 13.94
CA ALA A 113 -20.20 17.06 13.77
C ALA A 113 -18.95 17.66 14.44
N LEU A 114 -19.05 18.89 14.97
CA LEU A 114 -17.93 19.54 15.66
C LEU A 114 -17.99 19.27 17.18
N LEU A 115 -16.82 19.04 17.78
CA LEU A 115 -16.66 19.05 19.23
C LEU A 115 -16.65 20.50 19.73
N ALA A 116 -17.42 20.78 20.79
CA ALA A 116 -17.56 22.13 21.35
C ALA A 116 -16.29 22.68 22.03
N ALA A 117 -15.36 21.80 22.41
CA ALA A 117 -14.08 22.13 23.01
C ALA A 117 -12.97 21.28 22.40
N GLU A 118 -11.71 21.73 22.51
CA GLU A 118 -10.56 20.90 22.14
C GLU A 118 -10.47 19.72 23.13
N PRO A 119 -10.55 18.45 22.66
CA PRO A 119 -10.41 17.29 23.53
C PRO A 119 -8.99 17.21 24.10
N ALA A 120 -8.82 16.58 25.27
CA ALA A 120 -7.51 16.46 25.89
C ALA A 120 -6.53 15.72 24.98
N ARG A 121 -5.24 16.10 25.04
CA ARG A 121 -4.20 15.50 24.17
C ARG A 121 -4.09 13.97 24.35
N ASP A 122 -4.35 13.49 25.56
CA ASP A 122 -4.23 12.07 25.91
C ASP A 122 -5.52 11.29 25.63
N GLU A 123 -6.62 11.98 25.33
CA GLU A 123 -7.94 11.44 24.99
C GLU A 123 -8.27 11.60 23.49
N SER A 124 -7.37 12.23 22.73
CA SER A 124 -7.61 12.60 21.33
C SER A 124 -6.60 12.00 20.36
N ILE A 125 -7.12 11.59 19.20
CA ILE A 125 -6.36 10.97 18.13
C ILE A 125 -6.53 11.76 16.83
N THR A 126 -5.45 11.93 16.07
CA THR A 126 -5.52 12.59 14.76
C THR A 126 -6.18 11.68 13.72
N GLN A 127 -6.81 12.27 12.70
CA GLN A 127 -7.34 11.52 11.55
C GLN A 127 -6.32 10.55 10.91
N THR A 128 -5.03 10.90 10.95
CA THR A 128 -3.95 10.07 10.40
C THR A 128 -3.58 8.92 11.33
N ASP A 129 -3.56 9.15 12.64
CA ASP A 129 -3.20 8.12 13.61
C ASP A 129 -4.37 7.16 13.87
N ALA A 130 -5.62 7.62 13.75
CA ALA A 130 -6.80 6.77 13.70
C ALA A 130 -6.73 5.74 12.56
N GLY A 131 -6.21 6.15 11.39
CA GLY A 131 -5.97 5.25 10.26
C GLY A 131 -4.76 4.33 10.41
N LYS A 132 -3.77 4.69 11.23
CA LYS A 132 -2.60 3.84 11.54
C LYS A 132 -2.91 2.81 12.63
N LYS A 133 -3.50 3.24 13.74
CA LYS A 133 -3.90 2.38 14.86
C LYS A 133 -5.06 1.49 14.41
N TYR A 134 -6.23 2.08 14.21
CA TYR A 134 -7.50 1.36 14.07
C TYR A 134 -7.87 0.99 12.62
N GLY A 135 -7.00 1.27 11.65
CA GLY A 135 -7.26 0.99 10.23
C GLY A 135 -8.46 1.73 9.64
N LEU A 136 -8.91 2.82 10.28
CA LEU A 136 -10.06 3.62 9.87
C LEU A 136 -9.70 4.64 8.79
N LYS A 137 -10.54 4.74 7.77
CA LYS A 137 -10.36 5.68 6.66
C LYS A 137 -11.02 7.02 6.96
N LYS A 138 -10.65 8.06 6.20
CA LYS A 138 -11.26 9.39 6.30
C LYS A 138 -12.78 9.35 6.10
N GLU A 139 -13.24 8.52 5.17
CA GLU A 139 -14.65 8.36 4.82
C GLU A 139 -15.45 7.62 5.88
N GLU A 140 -14.79 6.87 6.77
CA GLU A 140 -15.43 6.12 7.86
C GLU A 140 -15.53 6.97 9.14
N LEU A 141 -14.61 7.92 9.34
CA LEU A 141 -14.60 8.85 10.48
C LEU A 141 -15.68 9.94 10.41
N VAL A 142 -16.53 9.97 9.38
CA VAL A 142 -17.64 10.93 9.22
C VAL A 142 -18.83 10.67 10.15
N VAL A 143 -18.84 9.52 10.83
CA VAL A 143 -19.84 9.16 11.85
C VAL A 143 -19.46 9.66 13.25
N LEU A 144 -18.25 10.21 13.41
CA LEU A 144 -17.69 10.66 14.69
C LEU A 144 -17.55 12.18 14.73
N LYS A 145 -17.66 12.75 15.93
CA LYS A 145 -17.43 14.18 16.14
C LYS A 145 -15.94 14.48 16.14
N HIS A 146 -15.55 15.64 15.59
CA HIS A 146 -14.16 16.06 15.53
C HIS A 146 -13.96 17.51 15.96
N PHE A 147 -12.79 17.82 16.50
CA PHE A 147 -12.32 19.19 16.69
C PHE A 147 -11.38 19.57 15.55
N GLU A 148 -11.53 20.77 15.00
CA GLU A 148 -10.68 21.28 13.91
C GLU A 148 -9.62 22.23 14.43
N LYS A 149 -8.35 21.84 14.31
CA LYS A 149 -7.19 22.63 14.77
C LYS A 149 -6.22 22.90 13.63
N LYS A 150 -5.60 24.09 13.60
CA LYS A 150 -4.57 24.40 12.61
C LYS A 150 -3.31 23.56 12.88
N ASN A 151 -2.83 22.84 11.86
CA ASN A 151 -1.61 22.05 11.94
C ASN A 151 -0.39 22.97 12.10
N PRO A 152 0.43 22.80 13.16
CA PRO A 152 1.58 23.67 13.42
C PRO A 152 2.71 23.54 12.36
N LEU A 153 2.77 22.43 11.61
CA LEU A 153 3.84 22.16 10.63
C LEU A 153 3.45 22.49 9.19
N HIS A 154 2.18 22.32 8.84
CA HIS A 154 1.72 22.39 7.44
C HIS A 154 0.61 23.42 7.19
N GLY A 155 0.12 24.11 8.24
CA GLY A 155 -0.87 25.17 8.13
C GLY A 155 -2.28 24.72 7.71
N ASN A 156 -2.46 23.46 7.31
CA ASN A 156 -3.74 22.85 6.98
C ASN A 156 -4.56 22.52 8.24
N THR A 157 -5.87 22.30 8.08
CA THR A 157 -6.73 21.86 9.18
C THR A 157 -6.46 20.39 9.51
N MET A 158 -6.17 20.13 10.78
CA MET A 158 -6.06 18.80 11.40
C MET A 158 -7.33 18.50 12.17
N LYS A 159 -7.89 17.30 11.97
CA LYS A 159 -9.04 16.80 12.73
C LYS A 159 -8.57 15.93 13.90
N LEU A 160 -9.04 16.28 15.10
CA LEU A 160 -8.88 15.50 16.33
C LEU A 160 -10.21 14.83 16.65
N TYR A 161 -10.18 13.53 16.93
CA TYR A 161 -11.33 12.71 17.33
C TYR A 161 -11.10 12.20 18.75
N LEU A 162 -12.17 11.85 19.48
CA LEU A 162 -12.03 11.16 20.76
C LEU A 162 -11.53 9.72 20.52
N GLU A 163 -10.44 9.33 21.18
CA GLU A 163 -9.81 8.03 20.91
C GLU A 163 -10.73 6.85 21.28
N ASP A 164 -11.54 6.97 22.34
CA ASP A 164 -12.51 5.94 22.71
C ASP A 164 -13.60 5.73 21.65
N GLU A 165 -14.13 6.80 21.05
CA GLU A 165 -15.11 6.69 19.96
C GLU A 165 -14.50 6.04 18.70
N VAL A 166 -13.27 6.43 18.36
CA VAL A 166 -12.50 5.87 17.23
C VAL A 166 -12.19 4.38 17.47
N LYS A 167 -11.87 4.00 18.70
CA LYS A 167 -11.60 2.61 19.10
C LYS A 167 -12.85 1.74 18.97
N VAL A 168 -13.99 2.18 19.49
CA VAL A 168 -15.29 1.50 19.34
C VAL A 168 -15.67 1.35 17.86
N LEU A 169 -15.45 2.39 17.04
CA LEU A 169 -15.69 2.35 15.60
C LEU A 169 -14.78 1.33 14.89
N GLY A 170 -13.50 1.25 15.29
CA GLY A 170 -12.54 0.26 14.79
C GLY A 170 -12.95 -1.17 15.11
N TYR A 171 -13.45 -1.42 16.33
CA TYR A 171 -13.97 -2.72 16.73
C TYR A 171 -15.21 -3.08 15.89
N ARG A 172 -16.19 -2.17 15.77
CA ARG A 172 -17.38 -2.39 14.93
C ARG A 172 -17.01 -2.78 13.51
N LYS A 173 -16.03 -2.08 12.92
CA LYS A 173 -15.53 -2.38 11.57
C LYS A 173 -15.00 -3.81 11.45
N LEU A 174 -14.17 -4.27 12.39
CA LEU A 174 -13.67 -5.64 12.39
C LEU A 174 -14.80 -6.66 12.55
N GLY A 175 -15.72 -6.40 13.49
CA GLY A 175 -16.89 -7.25 13.73
C GLY A 175 -17.78 -7.41 12.49
N VAL A 176 -18.11 -6.32 11.78
CA VAL A 176 -18.89 -6.37 10.54
C VAL A 176 -18.11 -7.07 9.42
N LEU A 177 -16.80 -6.81 9.29
CA LEU A 177 -16.01 -7.42 8.22
C LEU A 177 -15.79 -8.94 8.39
N ASP A 178 -15.80 -9.45 9.62
CA ASP A 178 -15.70 -10.89 9.91
C ASP A 178 -17.07 -11.59 9.92
N SER A 179 -18.06 -10.99 10.59
CA SER A 179 -19.37 -11.63 10.89
C SER A 179 -20.46 -11.28 9.89
N GLY A 180 -20.31 -10.17 9.15
CA GLY A 180 -21.37 -9.60 8.32
C GLY A 180 -22.44 -8.90 9.15
N ASP A 181 -23.67 -9.39 9.03
CA ASP A 181 -24.86 -8.80 9.63
C ASP A 181 -25.14 -9.45 11.00
N GLY A 182 -25.06 -8.67 12.08
CA GLY A 182 -25.28 -9.16 13.45
C GLY A 182 -25.85 -8.06 14.35
N LYS A 183 -26.27 -8.41 15.59
CA LYS A 183 -26.70 -7.37 16.53
C LYS A 183 -25.50 -6.51 16.90
N GLU A 184 -25.72 -5.20 17.06
CA GLU A 184 -24.66 -4.23 17.35
C GLU A 184 -23.71 -4.66 18.48
N LYS A 185 -24.25 -5.23 19.57
CA LYS A 185 -23.47 -5.76 20.68
C LYS A 185 -22.60 -6.96 20.30
N GLU A 186 -23.16 -7.93 19.57
CA GLU A 186 -22.44 -9.13 19.10
C GLU A 186 -21.32 -8.75 18.12
N VAL A 187 -21.59 -7.77 17.24
CA VAL A 187 -20.62 -7.19 16.31
C VAL A 187 -19.48 -6.48 17.06
N LEU A 188 -19.79 -5.69 18.09
CA LEU A 188 -18.79 -4.99 18.89
C LEU A 188 -17.93 -5.96 19.73
N GLU A 189 -18.56 -6.92 20.42
CA GLU A 189 -17.84 -7.93 21.21
C GLU A 189 -16.89 -8.75 20.33
N ARG A 190 -17.36 -9.22 19.17
CA ARG A 190 -16.52 -9.97 18.21
C ARG A 190 -15.42 -9.11 17.58
N GLY A 191 -15.72 -7.85 17.30
CA GLY A 191 -14.72 -6.87 16.84
C GLY A 191 -13.63 -6.59 17.86
N GLU A 192 -14.01 -6.51 19.14
CA GLU A 192 -13.09 -6.38 20.27
C GLU A 192 -12.29 -7.67 20.51
N GLU A 193 -12.88 -8.86 20.32
CA GLU A 193 -12.17 -10.15 20.37
C GLU A 193 -11.11 -10.26 19.27
N ILE A 194 -11.47 -9.96 18.01
CA ILE A 194 -10.53 -9.95 16.87
C ILE A 194 -9.42 -8.94 17.13
N TRP A 195 -9.76 -7.73 17.58
CA TRP A 195 -8.77 -6.74 17.96
C TRP A 195 -7.85 -7.25 19.09
N LYS A 196 -8.40 -7.84 20.15
CA LYS A 196 -7.65 -8.44 21.26
C LYS A 196 -6.89 -9.71 20.88
N GLU A 197 -7.17 -10.34 19.73
CA GLU A 197 -6.40 -11.45 19.19
C GLU A 197 -5.21 -10.94 18.36
N ASP A 198 -5.47 -10.04 17.40
CA ASP A 198 -4.45 -9.37 16.59
C ASP A 198 -3.44 -8.61 17.49
N HIS A 199 -3.95 -7.94 18.53
CA HIS A 199 -3.19 -7.19 19.54
C HIS A 199 -3.00 -7.98 20.84
N LYS A 200 -3.22 -9.31 20.87
CA LYS A 200 -2.93 -10.15 22.06
C LYS A 200 -1.44 -10.24 22.37
N ASN A 201 -0.65 -10.07 21.32
CA ASN A 201 0.80 -10.12 21.33
C ASN A 201 1.42 -8.72 21.33
N ASP A 202 0.61 -7.67 21.18
CA ASP A 202 0.96 -6.36 21.71
C ASP A 202 0.76 -6.39 23.23
N PRO A 203 1.62 -5.73 24.02
CA PRO A 203 1.44 -5.67 25.46
C PRO A 203 0.13 -4.97 25.79
N LYS A 204 -0.73 -5.69 26.51
CA LYS A 204 -2.07 -5.25 26.91
C LYS A 204 -1.98 -4.12 27.94
N ASP A 205 -2.05 -2.86 27.50
CA ASP A 205 -2.27 -1.70 28.37
C ASP A 205 -3.70 -1.76 28.97
N GLU A 206 -3.85 -2.53 30.04
CA GLU A 206 -5.08 -2.64 30.83
C GLU A 206 -4.89 -2.08 32.25
N ASN A 207 -4.75 -0.76 32.34
CA ASN A 207 -5.65 0.07 33.17
C ASN A 207 -5.43 1.57 32.91
N PRO A 208 -6.45 2.43 33.10
CA PRO A 208 -6.31 3.85 32.86
C PRO A 208 -5.51 4.55 33.96
N THR A 209 -5.10 5.78 33.65
CA THR A 209 -4.42 6.76 34.52
C THR A 209 -2.91 6.58 34.79
N THR A 210 -2.18 7.58 34.30
CA THR A 210 -0.87 8.12 34.74
C THR A 210 0.45 7.43 34.34
N LYS A 211 1.25 8.23 33.62
CA LYS A 211 2.73 8.26 33.50
C LYS A 211 3.41 7.31 32.49
N SER A 212 3.79 7.90 31.36
CA SER A 212 5.09 7.64 30.72
C SER A 212 6.22 7.93 31.74
N PRO A 213 7.37 7.22 31.75
CA PRO A 213 8.21 7.11 30.55
C PRO A 213 8.86 5.74 30.26
N SER A 214 9.46 5.67 29.07
CA SER A 214 10.39 4.65 28.56
C SER A 214 9.81 3.30 28.11
N SER A 215 10.08 2.96 26.85
CA SER A 215 9.87 1.63 26.27
C SER A 215 11.23 0.95 26.08
N PRO A 216 11.38 -0.31 26.53
CA PRO A 216 12.43 -1.19 26.04
C PRO A 216 11.87 -2.42 25.28
N LYS A 217 12.08 -2.41 23.96
CA LYS A 217 12.64 -3.55 23.21
C LYS A 217 11.85 -4.88 23.22
N SER A 218 10.97 -5.07 22.22
CA SER A 218 10.42 -6.39 21.87
C SER A 218 11.39 -7.23 21.01
N THR A 219 11.35 -8.56 21.16
CA THR A 219 12.20 -9.51 20.41
C THR A 219 11.38 -10.62 19.75
N ALA A 220 11.30 -10.59 18.41
CA ALA A 220 11.22 -11.67 17.40
C ALA A 220 10.44 -12.98 17.74
N LYS A 221 9.56 -13.51 16.88
CA LYS A 221 9.75 -13.99 15.47
C LYS A 221 8.36 -14.30 14.83
N PRO A 222 8.25 -14.64 13.52
CA PRO A 222 9.25 -14.64 12.45
C PRO A 222 8.93 -13.62 11.35
N ALA A 223 9.94 -12.86 10.91
CA ALA A 223 9.74 -11.79 9.92
C ALA A 223 9.64 -12.31 8.48
N LYS A 224 8.71 -11.73 7.70
CA LYS A 224 8.84 -11.67 6.23
C LYS A 224 10.19 -11.01 5.89
N PRO A 225 10.88 -11.40 4.80
CA PRO A 225 12.21 -10.88 4.49
C PRO A 225 12.18 -9.35 4.39
N LYS A 226 12.93 -8.67 5.28
CA LYS A 226 13.01 -7.20 5.31
C LYS A 226 13.51 -6.71 3.97
N THR A 227 12.75 -5.83 3.32
CA THR A 227 13.18 -5.22 2.06
C THR A 227 14.47 -4.42 2.27
N PRO A 228 15.32 -4.25 1.24
CA PRO A 228 16.57 -3.46 1.34
C PRO A 228 16.39 -2.07 1.96
N LYS A 229 15.27 -1.39 1.67
CA LYS A 229 14.91 -0.10 2.27
C LYS A 229 14.61 -0.19 3.76
N GLN A 230 13.90 -1.24 4.21
CA GLN A 230 13.65 -1.48 5.64
C GLN A 230 14.92 -1.88 6.41
N LYS A 231 15.85 -2.61 5.77
CA LYS A 231 17.19 -2.86 6.34
C LYS A 231 17.93 -1.53 6.56
N TRP A 232 17.89 -0.62 5.58
CA TRP A 232 18.50 0.72 5.69
C TRP A 232 17.84 1.62 6.76
N SER A 233 16.51 1.68 6.83
CA SER A 233 15.81 2.45 7.87
C SER A 233 16.15 1.96 9.28
N ALA A 234 16.18 0.64 9.50
CA ALA A 234 16.58 0.06 10.78
C ALA A 234 18.05 0.34 11.13
N TYR A 235 18.94 0.44 10.14
CA TYR A 235 20.32 0.88 10.36
C TYR A 235 20.38 2.32 10.86
N ILE A 236 19.63 3.25 10.26
CA ILE A 236 19.56 4.66 10.72
C ILE A 236 19.03 4.73 12.14
N GLU A 237 17.90 4.07 12.43
CA GLU A 237 17.30 4.07 13.77
C GLU A 237 18.27 3.53 14.84
N ALA A 238 19.05 2.50 14.52
CA ALA A 238 20.03 1.91 15.43
C ALA A 238 21.32 2.75 15.62
N HIS A 239 21.67 3.61 14.67
CA HIS A 239 22.93 4.40 14.66
C HIS A 239 22.69 5.91 14.73
N THR A 240 21.46 6.37 14.96
CA THR A 240 21.17 7.80 15.12
C THR A 240 21.85 8.32 16.38
N LEU A 241 22.64 9.38 16.25
CA LEU A 241 23.35 9.96 17.39
C LEU A 241 22.37 10.75 18.26
N ALA A 242 22.43 10.53 19.58
CA ALA A 242 21.63 11.29 20.55
C ALA A 242 22.03 12.78 20.60
N ASP A 243 23.33 13.06 20.43
CA ASP A 243 23.83 14.41 20.14
C ASP A 243 24.66 14.40 18.84
N PRO A 244 24.02 14.71 17.69
CA PRO A 244 24.70 14.77 16.40
C PRO A 244 25.48 16.08 16.21
N ALA A 245 25.37 17.08 17.09
CA ALA A 245 26.08 18.36 16.99
C ALA A 245 27.44 18.34 17.70
N SER A 246 28.13 17.20 17.67
CA SER A 246 29.24 16.87 18.56
C SER A 246 30.65 17.19 18.03
N LEU A 247 30.79 17.63 16.78
CA LEU A 247 32.06 18.11 16.24
C LEU A 247 32.40 19.49 16.82
N LYS A 248 33.53 19.56 17.55
CA LYS A 248 34.05 20.79 18.16
C LYS A 248 34.87 21.65 17.21
N GLU A 249 35.38 21.05 16.14
CA GLU A 249 36.23 21.68 15.13
C GLU A 249 35.59 21.51 13.75
N GLU A 250 35.90 22.43 12.83
CA GLU A 250 35.40 22.36 11.46
C GLU A 250 36.11 21.22 10.70
N PRO A 251 35.37 20.29 10.03
CA PRO A 251 35.98 19.18 9.30
C PRO A 251 36.98 19.64 8.24
N ALA A 252 38.06 18.89 8.04
CA ALA A 252 39.11 19.24 7.07
C ALA A 252 38.58 19.26 5.62
N ASN A 253 37.59 18.43 5.30
CA ASN A 253 36.86 18.43 4.03
C ASN A 253 35.36 18.59 4.29
N PRO A 254 34.86 19.81 4.53
CA PRO A 254 33.50 20.02 4.97
C PRO A 254 32.51 19.99 3.80
N ILE A 255 31.46 19.17 3.91
CA ILE A 255 30.30 19.19 3.01
C ILE A 255 29.03 19.63 3.76
N ASN A 256 28.23 20.50 3.15
CA ASN A 256 26.97 20.92 3.73
C ASN A 256 25.84 19.91 3.47
N GLN A 257 24.82 19.94 4.33
CA GLN A 257 23.64 19.05 4.24
C GLN A 257 22.92 19.10 2.88
N SER A 258 22.86 20.28 2.24
CA SER A 258 22.16 20.48 0.97
C SER A 258 22.87 19.81 -0.21
N ASP A 259 24.21 19.76 -0.18
CA ASP A 259 25.05 19.16 -1.22
C ASP A 259 25.17 17.64 -1.09
N CYS A 260 24.92 17.08 0.09
CA CYS A 260 24.94 15.63 0.32
C CYS A 260 23.92 14.88 -0.55
N LYS A 261 22.74 15.47 -0.80
CA LYS A 261 21.71 14.86 -1.66
C LYS A 261 22.12 14.81 -3.15
N PRO A 262 22.49 15.92 -3.83
CA PRO A 262 22.86 15.88 -5.24
C PRO A 262 24.18 15.12 -5.50
N LYS A 263 25.15 15.16 -4.57
CA LYS A 263 26.44 14.46 -4.74
C LYS A 263 26.37 12.97 -4.40
N TYR A 264 25.69 12.61 -3.31
CA TYR A 264 25.77 11.26 -2.71
C TYR A 264 24.42 10.54 -2.55
N ASP A 265 23.31 11.12 -3.02
CA ASP A 265 21.95 10.59 -2.88
C ASP A 265 21.54 10.32 -1.41
N LEU A 266 22.14 11.08 -0.47
CA LEU A 266 21.84 11.03 0.96
C LEU A 266 20.77 12.08 1.34
N LEU A 267 19.77 11.64 2.07
CA LEU A 267 18.69 12.45 2.61
C LEU A 267 19.05 13.01 3.99
N PRO A 268 18.40 14.09 4.45
CA PRO A 268 18.56 14.63 5.80
C PRO A 268 18.43 13.59 6.93
N ALA A 269 17.58 12.58 6.76
CA ALA A 269 17.40 11.49 7.72
C ALA A 269 18.57 10.48 7.72
N ASP A 270 19.20 10.23 6.57
CA ASP A 270 20.38 9.34 6.48
C ASP A 270 21.55 9.95 7.27
N LEU A 271 21.72 11.27 7.19
CA LEU A 271 22.79 12.03 7.83
C LEU A 271 22.64 12.14 9.37
N ALA A 272 21.54 11.66 9.97
CA ALA A 272 21.33 11.71 11.41
C ALA A 272 22.25 10.74 12.20
N VAL A 273 22.92 9.82 11.51
CA VAL A 273 23.93 8.91 12.09
C VAL A 273 25.35 9.50 12.10
N LEU A 274 25.55 10.67 11.48
CA LEU A 274 26.86 11.32 11.38
C LEU A 274 26.93 12.55 12.30
N PRO A 275 28.09 12.80 12.93
CA PRO A 275 28.31 14.04 13.65
C PRO A 275 28.43 15.21 12.65
N TYR A 276 28.02 16.41 13.05
CA TYR A 276 28.18 17.63 12.26
C TYR A 276 28.70 18.80 13.08
N PHE A 277 29.45 19.67 12.42
CA PHE A 277 29.83 20.99 12.91
C PHE A 277 28.76 22.01 12.52
N ALA A 278 28.31 22.82 13.48
CA ALA A 278 27.28 23.83 13.29
C ALA A 278 27.91 25.20 12.97
N LYS A 279 27.81 25.67 11.72
CA LYS A 279 28.40 26.95 11.28
C LYS A 279 27.31 27.96 10.87
N PRO A 280 27.31 29.20 11.38
CA PRO A 280 26.35 30.21 10.94
C PRO A 280 26.59 30.58 9.47
N ASN A 281 25.52 30.67 8.69
CA ASN A 281 25.58 31.02 7.27
C ASN A 281 25.62 32.56 7.11
N PRO A 282 26.72 33.14 6.59
CA PRO A 282 26.85 34.60 6.47
C PRO A 282 25.85 35.23 5.48
N LYS A 283 25.25 34.43 4.58
CA LYS A 283 24.33 34.91 3.54
C LYS A 283 22.85 34.93 3.96
N TYR A 284 22.47 34.06 4.90
CA TYR A 284 21.06 33.84 5.28
C TYR A 284 20.80 33.85 6.80
N GLY A 285 21.84 33.98 7.63
CA GLY A 285 21.72 34.00 9.10
C GLY A 285 21.32 32.67 9.75
N ASN A 286 21.10 31.60 8.97
CA ASN A 286 20.72 30.29 9.46
C ASN A 286 21.93 29.39 9.76
N THR A 287 21.79 28.43 10.67
CA THR A 287 22.86 27.47 10.97
C THR A 287 22.95 26.41 9.88
N THR A 288 24.11 26.33 9.23
CA THR A 288 24.45 25.28 8.26
C THR A 288 25.14 24.12 8.97
N LYS A 289 24.73 22.88 8.66
CA LYS A 289 25.39 21.67 9.16
C LYS A 289 26.48 21.26 8.19
N LEU A 290 27.71 21.16 8.68
CA LEU A 290 28.89 20.68 7.94
C LEU A 290 29.29 19.29 8.46
N PHE A 291 29.42 18.34 7.56
CA PHE A 291 29.86 16.97 7.82
C PHE A 291 31.24 16.75 7.19
N ASP A 292 32.01 15.77 7.66
CA ASP A 292 33.21 15.34 6.94
C ASP A 292 32.81 14.59 5.65
N GLU A 293 33.29 15.04 4.49
CA GLU A 293 32.94 14.43 3.20
C GLU A 293 33.42 12.97 3.10
N SER A 294 34.44 12.55 3.85
CA SER A 294 34.91 11.15 3.90
C SER A 294 33.92 10.21 4.60
N GLU A 295 33.33 10.65 5.72
CA GLU A 295 32.28 9.92 6.42
C GLU A 295 30.98 9.87 5.60
N VAL A 296 30.61 10.99 4.98
CA VAL A 296 29.46 11.08 4.07
C VAL A 296 29.61 10.15 2.86
N LYS A 297 30.80 10.06 2.25
CA LYS A 297 31.10 9.08 1.19
C LYS A 297 30.94 7.65 1.67
N THR A 298 31.50 7.33 2.85
CA THR A 298 31.43 5.99 3.45
C THR A 298 29.98 5.58 3.73
N LEU A 299 29.17 6.49 4.27
CA LEU A 299 27.74 6.28 4.48
C LEU A 299 26.98 6.06 3.16
N ALA A 300 27.33 6.81 2.10
CA ALA A 300 26.73 6.66 0.77
C ALA A 300 27.04 5.29 0.16
N TRP A 301 28.27 4.79 0.29
CA TRP A 301 28.65 3.44 -0.12
C TRP A 301 27.87 2.38 0.65
N ARG A 302 27.77 2.52 1.98
CA ARG A 302 26.97 1.62 2.82
C ARG A 302 25.50 1.59 2.39
N LYS A 303 24.90 2.76 2.17
CA LYS A 303 23.52 2.89 1.66
C LYS A 303 23.34 2.21 0.31
N ALA A 304 24.27 2.43 -0.62
CA ALA A 304 24.22 1.83 -1.96
C ALA A 304 24.32 0.30 -1.93
N ALA A 305 25.20 -0.25 -1.08
CA ALA A 305 25.34 -1.70 -0.90
C ALA A 305 24.09 -2.32 -0.26
N VAL A 306 23.60 -1.74 0.84
CA VAL A 306 22.40 -2.22 1.56
C VAL A 306 21.16 -2.15 0.67
N VAL A 307 20.95 -1.03 -0.03
CA VAL A 307 19.81 -0.86 -0.97
C VAL A 307 19.98 -1.73 -2.23
N GLY A 308 21.22 -1.98 -2.66
CA GLY A 308 21.56 -2.88 -3.76
C GLY A 308 21.37 -4.36 -3.46
N GLY A 309 21.02 -4.74 -2.22
CA GLY A 309 20.79 -6.12 -1.83
C GLY A 309 22.08 -6.93 -1.60
N VAL A 310 23.21 -6.26 -1.37
CA VAL A 310 24.42 -6.93 -0.89
C VAL A 310 24.15 -7.38 0.55
N GLU A 311 24.05 -8.69 0.76
CA GLU A 311 23.80 -9.26 2.09
C GLU A 311 25.02 -9.10 3.01
N GLU A 312 24.76 -9.16 4.31
CA GLU A 312 25.72 -8.85 5.38
C GLU A 312 26.94 -9.78 5.32
N GLY A 313 28.09 -9.19 5.03
CA GLY A 313 29.42 -9.81 5.12
C GLY A 313 30.41 -8.81 5.72
N GLU A 314 31.72 -9.11 5.67
CA GLU A 314 32.76 -8.19 6.16
C GLU A 314 32.55 -6.77 5.62
N GLU A 315 32.56 -5.80 6.54
CA GLU A 315 32.20 -4.40 6.28
C GLU A 315 33.01 -3.79 5.14
N GLY A 316 34.29 -4.15 5.00
CA GLY A 316 35.13 -3.76 3.88
C GLY A 316 34.59 -4.19 2.50
N LYS A 317 34.08 -5.42 2.36
CA LYS A 317 33.51 -5.94 1.10
C LYS A 317 32.15 -5.31 0.78
N VAL A 318 31.39 -4.93 1.80
CA VAL A 318 30.14 -4.18 1.66
C VAL A 318 30.43 -2.75 1.17
N LEU A 319 31.42 -2.08 1.76
CA LEU A 319 31.84 -0.74 1.37
C LEU A 319 32.49 -0.71 -0.02
N GLU A 320 33.29 -1.70 -0.39
CA GLU A 320 33.92 -1.81 -1.72
C GLU A 320 32.87 -1.94 -2.84
N LYS A 321 31.90 -2.87 -2.70
CA LYS A 321 30.77 -2.98 -3.64
C LYS A 321 29.87 -1.75 -3.63
N GLY A 322 29.67 -1.15 -2.46
CA GLY A 322 28.96 0.12 -2.32
C GLY A 322 29.63 1.26 -3.09
N ARG A 323 30.97 1.30 -3.06
CA ARG A 323 31.81 2.26 -3.78
C ARG A 323 31.70 2.06 -5.29
N GLU A 324 31.82 0.84 -5.80
CA GLU A 324 31.61 0.54 -7.23
C GLU A 324 30.23 0.99 -7.73
N LEU A 325 29.17 0.73 -6.95
CA LEU A 325 27.80 1.11 -7.29
C LEU A 325 27.58 2.64 -7.29
N VAL A 326 28.26 3.39 -6.42
CA VAL A 326 28.20 4.86 -6.39
C VAL A 326 29.05 5.47 -7.50
N GLU A 327 30.31 5.05 -7.64
CA GLU A 327 31.22 5.56 -8.68
C GLU A 327 30.71 5.23 -10.09
N GLY A 328 30.14 4.04 -10.31
CA GLY A 328 29.52 3.65 -11.57
C GLY A 328 28.31 4.53 -11.96
N ARG A 329 27.52 4.97 -10.97
CA ARG A 329 26.42 5.94 -11.19
C ARG A 329 26.93 7.34 -11.52
N VAL A 330 28.05 7.76 -10.92
CA VAL A 330 28.68 9.06 -11.21
C VAL A 330 29.25 9.06 -12.63
N LYS A 331 29.97 8.01 -13.03
CA LYS A 331 30.50 7.85 -14.40
C LYS A 331 29.37 7.85 -15.45
N LYS A 332 28.32 7.06 -15.25
CA LYS A 332 27.18 7.00 -16.19
C LYS A 332 26.45 8.36 -16.33
N LYS A 333 26.35 9.15 -15.25
CA LYS A 333 25.80 10.51 -15.30
C LYS A 333 26.71 11.56 -15.96
N ALA A 334 27.99 11.23 -16.16
CA ALA A 334 28.92 12.07 -16.94
C ALA A 334 28.78 11.73 -18.43
N GLU A 335 28.77 10.46 -18.81
CA GLU A 335 28.54 10.02 -20.20
C GLU A 335 27.15 10.40 -20.74
N GLU A 336 26.10 10.43 -19.90
CA GLU A 336 24.75 10.86 -20.30
C GLU A 336 24.61 12.40 -20.43
N LYS A 337 25.71 13.15 -20.29
CA LYS A 337 25.77 14.62 -20.40
C LYS A 337 26.71 15.14 -21.48
N GLU A 338 27.38 14.25 -22.22
CA GLU A 338 28.23 14.55 -23.37
C GLU A 338 27.45 14.35 -24.69
#